data_AF-A0A523D568-F1
#
_entry.id   AF-A0A523D568-F1
#
_cell.length_a   1.000
_cell.length_b   1.000
_cell.length_c   1.000
_cell.angle_alpha   90.00
_cell.angle_beta   90.00
_cell.angle_gamma   90.00
#
_symmetry.space_group_name_H-M   'P 1'
#
loop_
_entity.id
_entity.type
_entity.pdbx_description
1 polymer ?
#
loop_
_entity_poly.entity_id
_entity_poly.type
_entity_poly.pdbx_seq_one_letter_code
_entity_poly.pdbx_strand_id
1 'polypeptide(L)' 'MTQNLPYNYEGYLPGEEEEEDFSRFQQTLKVGTQAPDFEATRLEDGKKVKLSVLTAQSNVVLEFGSLT' A
#
# COMPACT_ATOMS: atom_id res chain seq x y z
N MET A 1 -17.56 -2.85 -16.83
CA MET A 1 -16.91 -1.53 -16.94
C MET A 1 -15.60 -1.60 -16.19
N THR A 2 -14.47 -1.63 -16.89
CA THR A 2 -13.14 -1.74 -16.28
C THR A 2 -12.80 -0.40 -15.65
N GLN A 3 -12.84 -0.30 -14.33
CA GLN A 3 -12.38 0.91 -13.64
C GLN A 3 -10.88 1.03 -13.86
N ASN A 4 -10.44 2.19 -14.35
CA ASN A 4 -9.02 2.52 -14.50
C ASN A 4 -8.47 2.81 -13.10
N LEU A 5 -8.16 1.74 -12.36
CA LEU A 5 -7.63 1.83 -11.02
C LEU A 5 -6.17 2.31 -11.09
N PRO A 6 -5.78 3.28 -10.25
CA PRO A 6 -4.50 3.96 -10.39
C PRO A 6 -3.29 3.15 -9.83
N TYR A 7 -3.52 1.91 -9.40
CA TYR A 7 -2.50 0.95 -8.96
C TYR A 7 -2.66 -0.35 -9.75
N ASN A 8 -1.55 -1.05 -10.01
CA ASN A 8 -1.59 -2.36 -10.63
C ASN A 8 -2.04 -3.41 -9.58
N TYR A 9 -3.25 -3.92 -9.74
CA TYR A 9 -3.80 -5.02 -8.94
C TYR A 9 -3.81 -6.35 -9.72
N GLU A 10 -3.08 -6.45 -10.84
CA GLU A 10 -2.93 -7.71 -11.59
C GLU A 10 -2.47 -8.83 -10.65
N GLY A 11 -3.37 -9.78 -10.38
CA GLY A 11 -3.12 -10.94 -9.52
C GLY A 11 -3.84 -10.92 -8.17
N TYR A 12 -4.44 -9.80 -7.75
CA TYR A 12 -5.24 -9.75 -6.53
C TYR A 12 -6.71 -10.07 -6.84
N LEU A 13 -7.17 -11.25 -6.42
CA LEU A 13 -8.58 -11.67 -6.50
C LEU A 13 -9.13 -11.68 -5.07
N PRO A 14 -9.82 -10.62 -4.62
CA PRO A 14 -10.48 -10.65 -3.32
C PRO A 14 -11.54 -11.75 -3.30
N GLY A 15 -11.63 -12.50 -2.21
CA GLY A 15 -12.79 -13.37 -1.95
C GLY A 15 -14.06 -12.54 -1.74
N GLU A 16 -15.24 -13.18 -1.75
CA GLU A 16 -16.53 -12.48 -1.56
C GLU A 16 -16.60 -11.69 -0.23
N GLU A 17 -15.90 -12.14 0.83
CA GLU A 17 -15.83 -11.44 2.12
C GLU A 17 -14.83 -10.26 2.12
N GLU A 18 -13.88 -10.23 1.19
CA GLU A 18 -12.79 -9.23 1.14
C GLU A 18 -13.10 -8.09 0.16
N GLU A 19 -14.17 -8.19 -0.63
CA GLU A 19 -14.50 -7.26 -1.70
C GLU A 19 -14.87 -5.86 -1.15
N GLU A 20 -15.58 -5.81 -0.01
CA GLU A 20 -15.98 -4.57 0.64
C GLU A 20 -14.79 -3.86 1.32
N ASP A 21 -13.92 -4.62 1.98
CA ASP A 21 -12.68 -4.11 2.59
C ASP A 21 -11.67 -3.66 1.52
N PHE A 22 -11.55 -4.40 0.41
CA PHE A 22 -10.72 -4.02 -0.72
C PHE A 22 -11.24 -2.73 -1.38
N SER A 23 -12.55 -2.61 -1.58
CA SER A 23 -13.17 -1.38 -2.10
C SER A 23 -12.91 -0.18 -1.19
N ARG A 24 -12.97 -0.36 0.14
CA ARG A 24 -12.58 0.69 1.10
C ARG A 24 -11.09 1.02 1.05
N PHE A 25 -10.23 0.02 0.93
CA PHE A 25 -8.78 0.22 0.80
C PHE A 25 -8.43 1.05 -0.43
N GLN A 26 -9.06 0.77 -1.58
CA GLN A 26 -8.90 1.56 -2.81
C GLN A 26 -9.31 3.02 -2.65
N GLN A 27 -10.28 3.32 -1.78
CA GLN A 27 -10.66 4.70 -1.46
C GLN A 27 -9.71 5.38 -0.46
N THR A 28 -8.85 4.62 0.21
CA THR A 28 -7.93 5.13 1.24
C THR A 28 -6.64 5.67 0.63
N LEU A 29 -6.14 5.04 -0.43
CA LEU A 29 -4.91 5.45 -1.13
C LEU A 29 -5.27 5.96 -2.52
N LYS A 30 -5.50 7.28 -2.66
CA LYS A 30 -5.84 7.89 -3.94
C LYS A 30 -4.61 8.54 -4.57
N VAL A 31 -4.35 8.25 -5.85
CA VAL A 31 -3.25 8.92 -6.57
C VAL A 31 -3.47 10.43 -6.64
N GLY A 32 -2.37 11.18 -6.48
CA GLY A 32 -2.38 12.64 -6.38
C GLY A 32 -2.69 13.16 -4.97
N THR A 33 -3.02 12.28 -4.01
CA THR A 33 -3.11 12.65 -2.60
C THR A 33 -1.81 12.36 -1.87
N GLN A 34 -1.57 13.06 -0.76
CA GLN A 34 -0.39 12.81 0.06
C GLN A 34 -0.44 11.39 0.63
N ALA A 35 0.65 10.64 0.44
CA ALA A 35 0.77 9.31 1.02
C ALA A 35 0.72 9.37 2.56
N PRO A 36 0.03 8.42 3.23
CA PRO A 36 0.00 8.38 4.69
C PRO A 36 1.40 8.10 5.26
N ASP A 37 1.79 8.87 6.27
CA ASP A 37 3.09 8.73 6.93
C ASP A 37 3.06 7.61 7.98
N PHE A 38 3.00 6.36 7.51
CA PHE A 38 2.99 5.19 8.39
C PHE A 38 4.39 4.83 8.88
N GLU A 39 4.43 4.11 10.00
CA GLU A 39 5.65 3.60 10.62
C GLU A 39 5.75 2.09 10.42
N ALA A 40 6.89 1.64 9.91
CA ALA A 40 7.21 0.23 9.69
C ALA A 40 8.39 -0.21 10.54
N THR A 41 8.48 -1.52 10.81
CA THR A 41 9.65 -2.13 11.44
C THR A 41 10.59 -2.63 10.36
N ARG A 42 11.85 -2.16 10.35
CA ARG A 42 12.88 -2.66 9.43
C ARG A 42 13.34 -4.04 9.88
N LEU A 43 13.39 -4.98 8.94
CA LEU A 43 13.72 -6.38 9.22
C LEU A 43 15.20 -6.59 9.61
N GLU A 44 16.11 -5.77 9.07
CA GLU A 44 17.55 -5.89 9.29
C GLU A 44 17.97 -5.66 10.75
N ASP A 45 17.33 -4.72 11.43
CA ASP A 45 17.75 -4.27 12.76
C ASP A 45 16.60 -4.02 13.75
N GLY A 46 15.36 -4.32 13.35
CA GLY A 46 14.17 -4.15 14.18
C GLY A 46 13.78 -2.70 14.46
N LYS A 47 14.46 -1.71 13.86
CA LYS A 47 14.17 -0.30 14.12
C LYS A 47 12.90 0.15 13.42
N LYS A 48 12.27 1.16 13.99
CA LYS A 48 11.14 1.85 13.39
C LYS A 48 11.59 2.86 12.36
N VAL A 49 10.90 2.89 11.22
CA VAL A 49 11.14 3.85 10.14
C VAL A 49 9.82 4.41 9.65
N LYS A 50 9.76 5.73 9.48
CA LYS A 50 8.61 6.42 8.89
C LYS A 50 8.75 6.51 7.38
N LEU A 51 7.63 6.41 6.66
CA LEU A 51 7.64 6.54 5.21
C LEU A 51 8.19 7.91 4.76
N SER A 52 7.87 8.99 5.46
CA SER A 52 8.36 10.34 5.18
C SER A 52 9.89 10.46 5.17
N VAL A 53 10.58 9.67 5.98
CA VAL A 53 12.05 9.64 6.03
C VAL A 53 12.61 9.02 4.75
N LEU A 54 11.96 7.97 4.23
CA LEU A 54 12.36 7.28 3.01
C LEU A 54 12.05 8.14 1.77
N THR A 55 10.86 8.73 1.71
CA THR A 55 10.43 9.55 0.57
C THR A 55 11.18 10.88 0.46
N ALA A 56 11.73 11.40 1.56
CA ALA A 56 12.61 12.56 1.54
C ALA A 56 13.94 12.32 0.81
N GLN A 57 14.35 11.05 0.65
CA GLN A 57 15.63 10.67 0.05
C GLN A 57 15.47 10.20 -1.40
N SER A 58 14.38 9.49 -1.71
CA SER A 58 14.12 8.96 -3.05
C SER A 58 12.64 8.64 -3.27
N ASN A 59 12.29 8.31 -4.51
CA ASN A 59 11.01 7.65 -4.77
C ASN A 59 10.98 6.28 -4.08
N VAL A 60 9.82 5.89 -3.56
CA VAL A 60 9.61 4.65 -2.81
C VAL A 60 8.53 3.82 -3.50
N VAL A 61 8.77 2.52 -3.66
CA VAL A 61 7.78 1.53 -4.08
C VAL A 61 7.43 0.68 -2.86
N LEU A 62 6.14 0.47 -2.62
CA LEU A 62 5.63 -0.34 -1.52
C LEU A 62 4.97 -1.59 -2.08
N GLU A 63 5.36 -2.75 -1.53
CA GLU A 63 4.75 -4.04 -1.81
C GLU A 63 4.21 -4.60 -0.49
N PHE A 64 2.94 -5.01 -0.49
CA PHE A 64 2.30 -5.62 0.67
C PHE A 64 2.11 -7.11 0.39
N GLY A 65 2.56 -7.94 1.32
CA GLY A 65 2.45 -9.38 1.25
C GLY A 65 2.58 -10.01 2.62
N SER A 66 2.20 -11.27 2.73
CA SER A 66 2.43 -12.08 3.92
C SER A 66 3.10 -13.39 3.51
N LEU A 67 3.91 -13.95 4.40
CA LEU A 67 4.35 -15.33 4.29
C LEU A 67 3.18 -16.20 4.75
N THR A 68 2.55 -16.91 3.82
CA THR A 68 1.55 -17.95 4.12
C THR A 68 2.19 -19.33 4.18
#